data_AF-A0A2G6MPW5-F1
#
_entry.id   AF-A0A2G6MPW5-F1
#
_cell.length_a   1.000
_cell.length_b   1.000
_cell.length_c   1.000
_cell.angle_alpha   90.00
_cell.angle_beta   90.00
_cell.angle_gamma   90.00
#
_symmetry.space_group_name_H-M   'P 1'
#
loop_
_entity.id
_entity.type
_entity.pdbx_description
1 polymer ?
#
loop_
_entity_poly.entity_id
_entity_poly.type
_entity_poly.pdbx_seq_one_letter_code
_entity_poly.pdbx_strand_id
1 'polypeptide(L)'
;MKSSKITVLLLSLAMLGLSIGCMSSMNSATPDEQAMQQDMASQKKIIAKLKKELNGYCDEIGRLDKKLQTKNYTSVVTAKVNDALMGLRKSAWETRATVVSGDIMAGKSQLMDMKAKLTALSKEMDMM
;
A
#
# COMPACT_ATOMS: atom_id res chain seq x y z
N MET A 1 -32.84 -4.66 -1.68
CA MET A 1 -31.67 -5.54 -1.93
C MET A 1 -30.45 -4.68 -2.24
N LYS A 2 -29.65 -4.29 -1.23
CA LYS A 2 -28.52 -3.35 -1.44
C LYS A 2 -27.44 -3.48 -0.36
N SER A 3 -26.90 -4.69 -0.17
CA SER A 3 -25.76 -4.90 0.78
C SER A 3 -24.69 -5.87 0.31
N SER A 4 -24.71 -6.38 -0.93
CA SER A 4 -23.80 -7.47 -1.34
C SER A 4 -22.38 -7.04 -1.71
N LYS A 5 -22.07 -5.73 -1.85
CA LYS A 5 -20.74 -5.27 -2.31
C LYS A 5 -19.77 -4.92 -1.18
N ILE A 6 -20.27 -4.59 0.02
CA ILE A 6 -19.42 -4.22 1.18
C ILE A 6 -18.93 -5.49 1.91
N THR A 7 -19.75 -6.54 1.95
CA THR A 7 -19.40 -7.80 2.60
C THR A 7 -18.27 -8.56 1.87
N VAL A 8 -18.19 -8.46 0.53
CA VAL A 8 -17.13 -9.09 -0.26
C VAL A 8 -15.78 -8.38 -0.06
N LEU A 9 -15.79 -7.06 0.13
CA LEU A 9 -14.58 -6.26 0.39
C LEU A 9 -14.00 -6.52 1.78
N LEU A 10 -14.85 -6.79 2.78
CA LEU A 10 -14.42 -7.16 4.14
C LEU A 10 -13.94 -8.62 4.23
N LEU A 11 -14.51 -9.55 3.43
CA LEU A 11 -14.06 -10.95 3.41
C LEU A 11 -12.66 -11.09 2.79
N SER A 12 -12.29 -10.24 1.83
CA SER A 12 -10.93 -10.20 1.27
C SER A 12 -9.88 -9.59 2.22
N LEU A 13 -10.30 -8.91 3.28
CA LEU A 13 -9.38 -8.39 4.31
C LEU A 13 -9.03 -9.45 5.37
N ALA A 14 -9.87 -10.48 5.55
CA ALA A 14 -9.65 -11.54 6.54
C ALA A 14 -8.69 -12.65 6.05
N MET A 15 -8.56 -12.84 4.73
CA MET A 15 -7.67 -13.86 4.14
C MET A 15 -6.17 -13.50 4.15
N LEU A 16 -5.79 -12.35 4.74
CA LEU A 16 -4.38 -12.01 4.98
C LEU A 16 -3.84 -12.57 6.31
N GLY A 17 -4.69 -13.26 7.08
CA GLY A 17 -4.26 -14.06 8.22
C GLY A 17 -4.54 -15.52 7.97
N LEU A 18 -3.64 -16.24 7.29
CA LEU A 18 -3.34 -17.67 7.50
C LEU A 18 -2.45 -18.22 6.40
N SER A 19 -1.18 -18.38 6.73
CA SER A 19 -0.34 -19.54 6.37
C SER A 19 1.07 -19.26 6.92
N ILE A 20 1.74 -20.09 7.70
CA ILE A 20 1.57 -21.47 8.14
C ILE A 20 2.41 -21.55 9.41
N GLY A 21 1.93 -22.24 10.45
CA GLY A 21 2.80 -22.67 11.53
C GLY A 21 3.81 -23.67 10.97
N CYS A 22 5.10 -23.39 11.09
CA CYS A 22 6.07 -24.47 11.18
C CYS A 22 6.25 -24.77 12.67
N MET A 23 5.89 -26.01 12.98
CA MET A 23 5.95 -26.66 14.26
C MET A 23 7.28 -26.42 14.99
N SER A 24 7.17 -26.35 16.31
CA SER A 24 8.24 -26.53 17.27
C SER A 24 9.17 -27.67 16.86
N SER A 25 10.45 -27.36 16.63
CA SER A 25 11.54 -28.34 16.74
C SER A 25 12.71 -27.69 17.48
N MET A 26 13.14 -28.41 18.50
CA MET A 26 14.13 -28.10 19.52
C MET A 26 15.55 -27.95 18.95
N ASN A 27 16.32 -27.04 19.53
CA ASN A 27 17.77 -27.08 19.73
C ASN A 27 18.59 -27.93 18.73
N SER A 28 18.91 -27.38 17.56
CA SER A 28 20.16 -27.65 16.81
C SER A 28 20.18 -26.92 15.45
N ALA A 29 19.83 -25.62 15.44
CA ALA A 29 19.98 -24.84 14.21
C ALA A 29 21.48 -24.57 13.98
N THR A 30 21.99 -25.03 12.83
CA THR A 30 23.34 -24.69 12.36
C THR A 30 23.50 -23.17 12.21
N PRO A 31 24.71 -22.60 12.24
CA PRO A 31 24.91 -21.15 12.06
C PRO A 31 24.22 -20.59 10.81
N ASP A 32 24.13 -21.38 9.74
CA ASP A 32 23.47 -21.01 8.48
C ASP A 32 21.94 -20.93 8.63
N GLU A 33 21.32 -21.86 9.38
CA GLU A 33 19.88 -21.80 9.66
C GLU A 33 19.52 -20.63 10.57
N GLN A 34 20.38 -20.29 11.53
CA GLN A 34 20.21 -19.10 12.37
C GLN A 34 20.34 -17.81 11.56
N ALA A 35 21.31 -17.75 10.64
CA ALA A 35 21.48 -16.63 9.72
C ALA A 35 20.27 -16.49 8.78
N MET A 36 19.77 -17.59 8.22
CA MET A 36 18.54 -17.60 7.40
C MET A 36 17.30 -17.15 8.18
N GLN A 37 17.15 -17.58 9.43
CA GLN A 37 16.04 -17.13 10.29
C GLN A 37 16.11 -15.63 10.59
N GLN A 38 17.31 -15.09 10.84
CA GLN A 38 17.52 -13.67 11.04
C GLN A 38 17.24 -12.84 9.76
N ASP A 39 17.65 -13.35 8.60
CA ASP A 39 17.37 -12.69 7.32
C ASP A 39 15.87 -12.66 7.02
N MET A 40 15.16 -13.79 7.18
CA MET A 40 13.71 -13.84 7.04
C MET A 40 12.98 -12.90 8.01
N ALA A 41 13.44 -12.81 9.26
CA ALA A 41 12.87 -11.87 10.23
C ALA A 41 13.09 -10.40 9.81
N SER A 42 14.25 -10.10 9.24
CA SER A 42 14.59 -8.78 8.71
C SER A 42 13.73 -8.40 7.50
N GLN A 43 13.56 -9.32 6.56
CA GLN A 43 12.67 -9.12 5.41
C GLN A 43 11.22 -8.90 5.83
N LYS A 44 10.70 -9.67 6.80
CA LYS A 44 9.35 -9.47 7.36
C LYS A 44 9.17 -8.07 7.97
N LYS A 45 10.18 -7.55 8.69
CA LYS A 45 10.15 -6.18 9.23
C LYS A 45 10.11 -5.14 8.12
N ILE A 46 10.88 -5.33 7.05
CA ILE A 46 10.88 -4.41 5.90
C ILE A 46 9.52 -4.42 5.21
N ILE A 47 8.94 -5.59 4.93
CA ILE A 47 7.62 -5.73 4.32
C ILE A 47 6.55 -5.05 5.21
N ALA A 48 6.60 -5.24 6.53
CA ALA A 48 5.68 -4.58 7.45
C ALA A 48 5.80 -3.04 7.38
N LYS A 49 7.03 -2.51 7.26
CA LYS A 49 7.28 -1.07 7.08
C LYS A 49 6.73 -0.57 5.75
N LEU A 50 6.99 -1.27 4.64
CA LEU A 50 6.48 -0.91 3.31
C LEU A 50 4.94 -0.91 3.30
N LYS A 51 4.29 -1.88 3.94
CA LYS A 51 2.82 -1.92 4.11
C LYS A 51 2.31 -0.69 4.88
N LYS A 52 3.00 -0.30 5.95
CA LYS A 52 2.63 0.89 6.74
C LYS A 52 2.75 2.17 5.91
N GLU A 53 3.83 2.32 5.15
CA GLU A 53 4.03 3.47 4.26
C GLU A 53 2.96 3.52 3.15
N LEU A 54 2.65 2.37 2.54
CA LEU A 54 1.59 2.26 1.54
C LEU A 54 0.23 2.71 2.09
N ASN A 55 -0.12 2.28 3.30
CA ASN A 55 -1.36 2.69 3.94
C ASN A 55 -1.41 4.21 4.16
N GLY A 56 -0.32 4.83 4.61
CA GLY A 56 -0.25 6.28 4.76
C GLY A 56 -0.45 7.04 3.45
N TYR A 57 0.04 6.52 2.34
CA TYR A 57 -0.21 7.10 1.01
C TYR A 57 -1.65 6.91 0.55
N CYS A 58 -2.29 5.77 0.84
CA CYS A 58 -3.71 5.56 0.58
C CYS A 58 -4.59 6.57 1.36
N ASP A 59 -4.25 6.83 2.63
CA ASP A 59 -4.95 7.82 3.45
C ASP A 59 -4.82 9.23 2.85
N GLU A 60 -3.63 9.59 2.35
CA GLU A 60 -3.39 10.87 1.69
C GLU A 60 -4.17 11.02 0.37
N ILE A 61 -4.24 9.95 -0.44
CA ILE A 61 -5.12 9.91 -1.63
C ILE A 61 -6.57 10.20 -1.21
N GLY A 62 -7.05 9.58 -0.13
CA GLY A 62 -8.39 9.82 0.41
C GLY A 62 -8.61 11.26 0.88
N ARG A 63 -7.60 11.86 1.52
CA ARG A 63 -7.62 13.27 1.94
C ARG A 63 -7.72 14.21 0.73
N LEU A 64 -6.93 13.98 -0.31
CA LEU A 64 -6.95 14.78 -1.54
C LEU A 64 -8.28 14.61 -2.30
N ASP A 65 -8.83 13.40 -2.36
CA ASP A 65 -10.17 13.14 -2.95
C ASP A 65 -11.27 13.92 -2.21
N LYS A 66 -11.24 13.92 -0.88
CA LYS A 66 -12.15 14.73 -0.08
C LYS A 66 -11.95 16.23 -0.33
N LYS A 67 -10.69 16.69 -0.39
CA LYS A 67 -10.37 18.10 -0.68
C LYS A 67 -10.93 18.52 -2.04
N LEU A 68 -10.79 17.66 -3.06
CA LEU A 68 -11.34 17.87 -4.40
C LEU A 68 -12.86 18.05 -4.38
N GLN A 69 -13.57 17.22 -3.60
CA GLN A 69 -15.03 17.31 -3.46
C GLN A 69 -15.48 18.57 -2.69
N THR A 70 -14.66 19.07 -1.75
CA THR A 70 -15.01 20.23 -0.92
C THR A 70 -14.65 21.58 -1.53
N LYS A 71 -13.63 21.63 -2.41
CA LYS A 71 -13.23 22.88 -3.09
C LYS A 71 -14.00 23.02 -4.40
N ASN A 72 -14.47 24.23 -4.69
CA ASN A 72 -15.21 24.53 -5.90
C ASN A 72 -14.25 24.81 -7.07
N TYR A 73 -13.60 23.76 -7.55
CA TYR A 73 -12.71 23.82 -8.71
C TYR A 73 -13.51 23.89 -10.02
N THR A 74 -12.90 24.45 -11.07
CA THR A 74 -13.49 24.37 -12.41
C THR A 74 -13.59 22.90 -12.85
N SER A 75 -14.57 22.56 -13.67
CA SER A 75 -14.79 21.18 -14.14
C SER A 75 -13.54 20.55 -14.80
N VAL A 76 -12.75 21.36 -15.51
CA VAL A 76 -11.49 20.95 -16.15
C VAL A 76 -10.42 20.59 -15.12
N VAL A 77 -10.29 21.40 -14.06
CA VAL A 77 -9.35 21.13 -12.96
C VAL A 77 -9.78 19.88 -12.19
N THR A 78 -11.09 19.76 -11.91
CA THR A 78 -11.64 18.58 -11.23
C THR A 78 -11.36 17.29 -11.99
N ALA A 79 -11.54 17.29 -13.31
CA ALA A 79 -11.24 16.13 -14.15
C ALA A 79 -9.77 15.73 -14.08
N LYS A 80 -8.84 16.69 -14.23
CA LYS A 80 -7.39 16.43 -14.16
C LYS A 80 -6.96 15.85 -12.81
N VAL A 81 -7.43 16.44 -11.71
CA VAL A 81 -7.10 15.95 -10.36
C VAL A 81 -7.70 14.56 -10.15
N ASN A 82 -8.93 14.32 -10.62
CA ASN A 82 -9.56 13.01 -10.51
C ASN A 82 -8.80 11.93 -11.30
N ASP A 83 -8.34 12.24 -12.51
CA ASP A 83 -7.52 11.32 -13.31
C ASP A 83 -6.20 11.00 -12.61
N ALA A 84 -5.54 12.01 -12.03
CA ALA A 84 -4.32 11.82 -11.23
C ALA A 84 -4.57 10.94 -9.99
N LEU A 85 -5.69 11.14 -9.29
CA LEU A 85 -6.10 10.31 -8.15
C LEU A 85 -6.40 8.86 -8.58
N MET A 86 -7.02 8.64 -9.73
CA MET A 86 -7.23 7.30 -10.27
C MET A 86 -5.91 6.59 -10.60
N GLY A 87 -4.96 7.32 -11.20
CA GLY A 87 -3.60 6.81 -11.45
C GLY A 87 -2.90 6.40 -10.15
N LEU A 88 -2.96 7.25 -9.12
CA LEU A 88 -2.39 6.95 -7.80
C LEU A 88 -3.06 5.73 -7.13
N ARG A 89 -4.39 5.59 -7.24
CA ARG A 89 -5.10 4.39 -6.75
C ARG A 89 -4.63 3.12 -7.45
N LYS A 90 -4.40 3.17 -8.76
CA LYS A 90 -3.85 2.04 -9.52
C LYS A 90 -2.44 1.69 -9.06
N SER A 91 -1.56 2.69 -8.94
CA SER A 91 -0.19 2.49 -8.45
C SER A 91 -0.16 1.93 -7.02
N ALA A 92 -1.07 2.34 -6.14
CA ALA A 92 -1.19 1.77 -4.80
C ALA A 92 -1.55 0.28 -4.82
N TRP A 93 -2.47 -0.13 -5.71
CA TRP A 93 -2.82 -1.54 -5.90
C TRP A 93 -1.66 -2.37 -6.44
N GLU A 94 -0.95 -1.86 -7.45
CA GLU A 94 0.23 -2.53 -8.03
C GLU A 94 1.33 -2.67 -6.99
N THR A 95 1.63 -1.60 -6.25
CA THR A 95 2.62 -1.61 -5.15
C THR A 95 2.25 -2.61 -4.07
N ARG A 96 0.96 -2.70 -3.71
CA ARG A 96 0.47 -3.69 -2.75
C ARG A 96 0.76 -5.10 -3.22
N ALA A 97 0.47 -5.42 -4.48
CA ALA A 97 0.70 -6.74 -5.06
C ALA A 97 2.20 -7.09 -5.02
N THR A 98 3.07 -6.15 -5.43
CA THR A 98 4.54 -6.30 -5.38
C THR A 98 5.03 -6.57 -3.95
N VAL A 99 4.61 -5.76 -2.98
CA VAL A 99 5.02 -5.93 -1.57
C VAL A 99 4.50 -7.24 -0.96
N VAL A 100 3.30 -7.70 -1.37
CA VAL A 100 2.75 -8.99 -0.93
C VAL A 100 3.50 -10.17 -1.56
N SER A 101 3.98 -10.02 -2.80
CA SER A 101 4.77 -11.05 -3.49
C SER A 101 6.19 -11.23 -2.92
N GLY A 102 6.65 -10.31 -2.07
CA GLY A 102 7.97 -10.36 -1.44
C GLY A 102 9.07 -9.62 -2.21
N ASP A 103 8.77 -8.99 -3.35
CA ASP A 103 9.73 -8.13 -4.05
C ASP A 103 9.86 -6.77 -3.34
N ILE A 104 10.75 -6.73 -2.36
CA ILE A 104 11.01 -5.56 -1.52
C ILE A 104 11.58 -4.39 -2.33
N MET A 105 12.46 -4.66 -3.31
CA MET A 105 13.15 -3.60 -4.05
C MET A 105 12.19 -2.92 -5.02
N ALA A 106 11.42 -3.69 -5.79
CA ALA A 106 10.39 -3.13 -6.66
C ALA A 106 9.32 -2.41 -5.84
N GLY A 107 8.85 -3.00 -4.73
CA GLY A 107 7.85 -2.38 -3.84
C GLY A 107 8.33 -1.04 -3.27
N LYS A 108 9.59 -0.95 -2.84
CA LYS A 108 10.19 0.31 -2.35
C LYS A 108 10.31 1.36 -3.45
N SER A 109 10.74 0.96 -4.65
CA SER A 109 10.84 1.85 -5.80
C SER A 109 9.48 2.45 -6.18
N GLN A 110 8.45 1.59 -6.25
CA GLN A 110 7.07 2.01 -6.54
C GLN A 110 6.51 2.95 -5.46
N LEU A 111 6.81 2.71 -4.18
CA LEU A 111 6.44 3.63 -3.08
C LEU A 111 7.09 5.00 -3.22
N MET A 112 8.35 5.07 -3.65
CA MET A 112 9.05 6.34 -3.85
C MET A 112 8.46 7.14 -5.02
N ASP A 113 8.16 6.48 -6.13
CA ASP A 113 7.46 7.10 -7.27
C ASP A 113 6.07 7.60 -6.87
N MET A 114 5.31 6.79 -6.12
CA MET A 114 3.98 7.18 -5.64
C MET A 114 4.04 8.37 -4.69
N LYS A 115 5.04 8.43 -3.80
CA LYS A 115 5.29 9.58 -2.92
C LYS A 115 5.53 10.86 -3.73
N ALA A 116 6.34 10.78 -4.79
CA ALA A 116 6.65 11.92 -5.63
C ALA A 116 5.37 12.45 -6.31
N LYS A 117 4.56 11.55 -6.89
CA LYS A 117 3.28 11.89 -7.52
C LYS A 117 2.29 12.50 -6.53
N LEU A 118 2.17 11.95 -5.32
CA LEU A 118 1.33 12.50 -4.26
C LEU A 118 1.75 13.91 -3.84
N THR A 119 3.06 14.12 -3.68
CA THR A 119 3.61 15.42 -3.31
C THR A 119 3.32 16.47 -4.39
N ALA A 120 3.52 16.10 -5.66
CA ALA A 120 3.21 16.96 -6.79
C ALA A 120 1.71 17.32 -6.84
N LEU A 121 0.83 16.33 -6.73
CA LEU A 121 -0.61 16.54 -6.76
C LEU A 121 -1.11 17.40 -5.60
N SER A 122 -0.61 17.17 -4.37
CA SER A 122 -0.98 18.02 -3.23
C SER A 122 -0.61 19.47 -3.48
N LYS A 123 0.61 19.72 -3.98
CA LYS A 123 1.09 21.07 -4.30
C LYS A 123 0.23 21.73 -5.37
N GLU A 124 -0.11 21.01 -6.45
CA GLU A 124 -1.02 21.51 -7.49
C GLU A 124 -2.38 21.92 -6.91
N MET A 125 -2.99 21.06 -6.08
CA MET A 125 -4.27 21.36 -5.43
C MET A 125 -4.21 22.49 -4.39
N ASP A 126 -3.03 22.79 -3.84
CA ASP A 126 -2.82 23.93 -2.92
C ASP A 126 -2.67 25.26 -3.68
N MET A 127 -2.08 25.24 -4.88
CA MET A 127 -1.90 26.43 -5.73
C MET A 127 -3.16 26.84 -6.51
N MET A 128 -4.12 25.92 -6.66
CA MET A 128 -5.42 26.15 -7.29
C MET A 128 -6.48 26.61 -6.27
#